data_AF-A0A523DIP6-F1
#
_entry.id   AF-A0A523DIP6-F1
#
_cell.length_a   1.000
_cell.length_b   1.000
_cell.length_c   1.000
_cell.angle_alpha   90.00
_cell.angle_beta   90.00
_cell.angle_gamma   90.00
#
_symmetry.space_group_name_H-M   'P 1'
#
loop_
_entity.id
_entity.type
_entity.pdbx_description
1 polymer ?
#
loop_
_entity_poly.entity_id
_entity_poly.type
_entity_poly.pdbx_seq_one_letter_code
_entity_poly.pdbx_strand_id
1 'polypeptide(L)'
;MQIDPIERMNLAFSAGAVAVSAALATPLFAFSIAIGAALEAFNFRGLRRQSQFLFWGQIMSGGVWTGVYGLRFGLLLIGICSALYFGADPAGLLIGLSIIMPAAVVEAWRARPAVDPNAPTLPPDDEAWERWNPWLAREEEPSEAEDEYKELDA
;
A
#
# COMPACT_ATOMS: atom_id res chain seq x y z
N MET A 1 -0.85 -11.14 21.59
CA MET A 1 -0.83 -10.18 20.46
C MET A 1 -0.70 -11.00 19.18
N GLN A 2 -1.72 -11.04 18.32
CA GLN A 2 -1.63 -11.76 17.05
C GLN A 2 -0.95 -10.85 16.03
N ILE A 3 0.10 -11.36 15.37
CA ILE A 3 0.76 -10.66 14.25
C ILE A 3 -0.13 -10.84 13.02
N ASP A 4 -0.34 -9.75 12.30
CA ASP A 4 -1.11 -9.76 11.07
C ASP A 4 -0.51 -10.73 10.02
N PRO A 5 -1.33 -11.48 9.26
CA PRO A 5 -0.83 -12.43 8.26
C PRO A 5 0.19 -11.83 7.27
N ILE A 6 -0.02 -10.59 6.81
CA ILE A 6 0.89 -9.93 5.87
C ILE A 6 2.21 -9.59 6.56
N GLU A 7 2.16 -9.04 7.78
CA GLU A 7 3.37 -8.73 8.56
C GLU A 7 4.19 -9.99 8.85
N ARG A 8 3.51 -11.10 9.22
CA ARG A 8 4.16 -12.38 9.48
C ARG A 8 4.87 -12.92 8.24
N MET A 9 4.22 -12.83 7.08
CA MET A 9 4.84 -13.31 5.84
C MET A 9 5.96 -12.40 5.35
N ASN A 10 5.81 -11.08 5.51
CA ASN A 10 6.88 -10.13 5.24
C ASN A 10 8.13 -10.42 6.08
N LEU A 11 7.95 -10.72 7.38
CA LEU A 11 9.05 -11.14 8.25
C LEU A 11 9.71 -12.43 7.77
N ALA A 12 8.92 -13.42 7.35
CA ALA A 12 9.44 -14.68 6.83
C ALA A 12 10.25 -14.47 5.53
N PHE A 13 9.72 -13.67 4.59
CA PHE A 13 10.43 -13.34 3.35
C PHE A 13 11.68 -12.51 3.60
N SER A 14 11.62 -11.56 4.53
CA SER A 14 12.77 -10.73 4.92
C SER A 14 13.88 -11.59 5.52
N ALA A 15 13.54 -12.44 6.49
CA ALA A 15 14.50 -13.36 7.11
C ALA A 15 15.10 -14.33 6.09
N GLY A 16 14.28 -14.87 5.19
CA GLY A 16 14.74 -15.74 4.10
C GLY A 16 15.68 -15.02 3.14
N ALA A 17 15.32 -13.81 2.69
CA ALA A 17 16.14 -13.01 1.79
C ALA A 17 17.50 -12.67 2.40
N VAL A 18 17.53 -12.28 3.67
CA VAL A 18 18.77 -12.01 4.41
C VAL A 18 19.61 -13.29 4.55
N ALA A 19 19.01 -14.42 4.93
CA ALA A 19 19.73 -15.68 5.11
C ALA A 19 20.33 -16.20 3.79
N VAL A 20 19.56 -16.18 2.70
CA VAL A 20 20.03 -16.57 1.36
C VAL A 20 21.15 -15.64 0.90
N SER A 21 21.00 -14.33 1.12
CA SER A 21 22.02 -13.36 0.73
C SER A 21 23.29 -13.47 1.57
N ALA A 22 23.18 -13.77 2.87
CA ALA A 22 24.33 -14.02 3.72
C ALA A 22 25.11 -15.27 3.32
N ALA A 23 24.43 -16.26 2.71
CA ALA A 23 25.07 -17.49 2.22
C ALA A 23 25.68 -17.35 0.82
N LEU A 24 25.11 -16.49 -0.04
CA LEU A 24 25.43 -16.45 -1.48
C LEU A 24 26.03 -15.12 -1.98
N ALA A 25 25.97 -14.06 -1.19
CA ALA A 25 26.41 -12.72 -1.56
C ALA A 25 27.36 -12.12 -0.52
N THR A 26 27.70 -10.83 -0.68
CA THR A 26 28.59 -10.15 0.26
C THR A 26 27.87 -9.83 1.58
N PRO A 27 28.59 -9.78 2.72
CA PRO A 27 28.00 -9.37 4.00
C PRO A 27 27.34 -7.99 3.93
N LEU A 28 27.94 -7.06 3.18
CA LEU A 28 27.39 -5.71 2.98
C LEU A 28 26.04 -5.74 2.25
N PHE A 29 25.91 -6.57 1.21
CA PHE A 29 24.67 -6.73 0.47
C PHE A 29 23.56 -7.34 1.35
N ALA A 30 23.86 -8.40 2.08
CA ALA A 30 22.91 -9.02 3.01
C ALA A 30 22.47 -8.07 4.13
N PHE A 31 23.41 -7.28 4.67
CA PHE A 31 23.11 -6.24 5.66
C PHE A 31 22.24 -5.13 5.07
N SER A 32 22.48 -4.74 3.82
CA SER A 32 21.67 -3.73 3.12
C SER A 32 20.23 -4.20 2.88
N ILE A 33 20.03 -5.48 2.56
CA ILE A 33 18.70 -6.10 2.54
C ILE A 33 18.04 -6.02 3.91
N ALA A 34 18.76 -6.36 4.98
CA ALA A 34 18.22 -6.31 6.34
C ALA A 34 17.78 -4.89 6.74
N ILE A 35 18.57 -3.86 6.40
CA ILE A 35 18.20 -2.45 6.62
C ILE A 35 16.95 -2.10 5.81
N GLY A 36 16.93 -2.43 4.51
CA GLY A 36 15.80 -2.13 3.63
C GLY A 36 14.51 -2.77 4.14
N ALA A 37 14.57 -4.05 4.53
CA ALA A 37 13.45 -4.79 5.09
C ALA A 37 12.97 -4.20 6.44
N ALA A 38 13.89 -3.73 7.29
CA ALA A 38 13.50 -3.08 8.54
C ALA A 38 12.78 -1.75 8.30
N LEU A 39 13.34 -0.88 7.44
CA LEU A 39 12.74 0.40 7.06
C LEU A 39 11.35 0.20 6.44
N GLU A 40 11.25 -0.78 5.55
CA GLU A 40 10.00 -1.19 4.92
C GLU A 40 9.00 -1.67 5.98
N ALA A 41 9.35 -2.59 6.88
CA ALA A 41 8.41 -3.12 7.86
C ALA A 41 7.83 -2.02 8.78
N PHE A 42 8.66 -1.05 9.18
CA PHE A 42 8.19 0.13 9.90
C PHE A 42 7.26 0.98 9.01
N ASN A 43 7.63 1.20 7.74
CA ASN A 43 6.84 1.95 6.77
C ASN A 43 5.49 1.27 6.45
N PHE A 44 5.42 -0.04 6.30
CA PHE A 44 4.18 -0.74 6.02
C PHE A 44 3.25 -0.78 7.22
N ARG A 45 3.77 -1.07 8.42
CA ARG A 45 2.94 -1.16 9.64
C ARG A 45 2.09 0.08 9.87
N GLY A 46 2.68 1.26 9.68
CA GLY A 46 1.94 2.49 9.86
C GLY A 46 1.06 2.87 8.66
N LEU A 47 1.44 2.54 7.42
CA LEU A 47 0.54 2.67 6.27
C LEU A 47 -0.72 1.80 6.46
N ARG A 48 -0.54 0.55 6.87
CA ARG A 48 -1.63 -0.38 7.15
C ARG A 48 -2.58 0.14 8.23
N ARG A 49 -2.04 0.59 9.36
CA ARG A 49 -2.84 1.16 10.46
C ARG A 49 -3.64 2.37 9.97
N GLN A 50 -3.05 3.18 9.10
CA GLN A 50 -3.69 4.34 8.49
C GLN A 50 -4.78 3.96 7.48
N SER A 51 -4.54 2.98 6.61
CA SER A 51 -5.55 2.44 5.70
C SER A 51 -6.74 1.89 6.46
N GLN A 52 -6.54 1.22 7.59
CA GLN A 52 -7.63 0.75 8.44
C GLN A 52 -8.50 1.89 8.96
N PHE A 53 -7.90 3.00 9.43
CA PHE A 53 -8.66 4.18 9.83
C PHE A 53 -9.43 4.82 8.68
N LEU A 54 -8.84 4.86 7.48
CA LEU A 54 -9.48 5.35 6.26
C LEU A 54 -10.73 4.51 5.94
N PHE A 55 -10.59 3.18 5.89
CA PHE A 55 -11.70 2.27 5.58
C PHE A 55 -12.76 2.19 6.70
N TRP A 56 -12.43 2.59 7.94
CA TRP A 56 -13.42 2.73 9.02
C TRP A 56 -14.11 4.10 9.04
N GLY A 57 -13.86 4.98 8.08
CA GLY A 57 -14.47 6.30 8.02
C GLY A 57 -14.02 7.25 9.14
N GLN A 58 -12.93 6.94 9.84
CA GLN A 58 -12.39 7.76 10.94
C GLN A 58 -11.46 8.87 10.44
N ILE A 59 -11.82 9.51 9.32
CA ILE A 59 -11.01 10.55 8.70
C ILE A 59 -11.17 11.84 9.53
N MET A 60 -10.26 12.07 10.48
CA MET A 60 -10.05 13.41 11.05
C MET A 60 -9.52 14.36 9.96
N SER A 61 -9.75 15.67 10.13
CA SER A 61 -9.46 16.71 9.12
C SER A 61 -8.14 16.51 8.35
N GLY A 62 -8.19 16.71 7.02
CA GLY A 62 -7.13 16.30 6.09
C GLY A 62 -5.74 16.91 6.34
N GLY A 63 -5.64 18.05 7.03
CA GLY A 63 -4.37 18.73 7.31
C GLY A 63 -3.43 17.94 8.23
N VAL A 64 -3.95 17.40 9.35
CA VAL A 64 -3.13 16.63 10.30
C VAL A 64 -2.65 15.33 9.66
N TRP A 65 -3.54 14.67 8.93
CA TRP A 65 -3.24 13.43 8.22
C TRP A 65 -2.14 13.61 7.17
N THR A 66 -2.23 14.68 6.36
CA THR A 66 -1.22 15.01 5.35
C THR A 66 0.15 15.28 6.00
N GLY A 67 0.18 15.99 7.13
CA GLY A 67 1.40 16.23 7.89
C GLY A 67 2.07 14.96 8.40
N VAL A 68 1.29 14.01 8.94
CA VAL A 68 1.81 12.71 9.41
C VAL A 68 2.37 11.89 8.25
N TYR A 69 1.70 11.89 7.09
CA TYR A 69 2.21 11.23 5.88
C TYR A 69 3.53 11.85 5.41
N GLY A 70 3.57 13.18 5.28
CA GLY A 70 4.78 13.90 4.88
C GLY A 70 5.96 13.62 5.80
N LEU A 71 5.74 13.66 7.11
CA LEU A 71 6.77 13.33 8.10
C LEU A 71 7.29 11.89 7.93
N ARG A 72 6.40 10.92 7.72
CA ARG A 72 6.76 9.51 7.55
C ARG A 72 7.64 9.30 6.31
N PHE A 73 7.21 9.81 5.16
CA PHE A 73 7.98 9.70 3.93
C PHE A 73 9.30 10.46 4.03
N GLY A 74 9.33 11.60 4.72
CA GLY A 74 10.55 12.32 5.05
C GLY A 74 11.51 11.48 5.90
N LEU A 75 11.02 10.84 6.96
CA LEU A 75 11.82 9.95 7.81
C LEU A 75 12.32 8.71 7.05
N LEU A 76 11.49 8.12 6.19
CA LEU A 76 11.90 7.02 5.32
C LEU A 76 13.02 7.46 4.37
N LEU A 77 12.87 8.61 3.72
CA LEU A 77 13.88 9.17 2.84
C LEU A 77 15.19 9.44 3.59
N ILE A 78 15.13 10.02 4.78
CA ILE A 78 16.30 10.24 5.65
C ILE A 78 16.96 8.90 5.98
N GLY A 79 16.18 7.86 6.30
CA GLY A 79 16.68 6.51 6.58
C GLY A 79 17.40 5.89 5.39
N ILE A 80 16.82 5.99 4.19
CA ILE A 80 17.42 5.50 2.94
C ILE A 80 18.71 6.26 2.62
N CYS A 81 18.67 7.60 2.63
CA CYS A 81 19.84 8.44 2.37
C CYS A 81 20.95 8.18 3.39
N SER A 82 20.61 7.99 4.66
CA SER A 82 21.56 7.66 5.71
C SER A 82 22.19 6.28 5.47
N ALA A 83 21.41 5.26 5.13
CA ALA A 83 21.93 3.93 4.80
C ALA A 83 22.94 4.00 3.64
N LEU A 84 22.59 4.72 2.57
CA LEU A 84 23.48 4.93 1.42
C LEU A 84 24.74 5.72 1.79
N TYR A 85 24.61 6.77 2.60
CA TYR A 85 25.75 7.56 3.09
C TYR A 85 26.74 6.71 3.89
N PHE A 86 26.25 5.74 4.68
CA PHE A 86 27.07 4.78 5.41
C PHE A 86 27.54 3.58 4.57
N GLY A 87 27.33 3.60 3.25
CA GLY A 87 27.86 2.62 2.32
C GLY A 87 26.98 1.38 2.12
N ALA A 88 25.67 1.45 2.42
CA ALA A 88 24.75 0.37 2.06
C ALA A 88 24.78 0.13 0.54
N ASP A 89 24.71 -1.13 0.15
CA ASP A 89 24.56 -1.54 -1.24
C ASP A 89 23.18 -1.10 -1.75
N PRO A 90 23.10 -0.26 -2.80
CA PRO A 90 21.83 0.26 -3.29
C PRO A 90 20.86 -0.82 -3.77
N ALA A 91 21.37 -1.88 -4.39
CA ALA A 91 20.54 -2.97 -4.89
C ALA A 91 20.00 -3.82 -3.73
N GLY A 92 20.84 -4.14 -2.75
CA GLY A 92 20.42 -4.83 -1.53
C GLY A 92 19.37 -4.03 -0.75
N LEU A 93 19.59 -2.72 -0.60
CA LEU A 93 18.64 -1.83 0.05
C LEU A 93 17.29 -1.80 -0.68
N LEU A 94 17.30 -1.66 -2.01
CA LEU A 94 16.10 -1.66 -2.85
C LEU A 94 15.33 -2.99 -2.74
N ILE A 95 16.05 -4.11 -2.79
CA ILE A 95 15.44 -5.44 -2.62
C ILE A 95 14.76 -5.51 -1.26
N GLY A 96 15.47 -5.17 -0.18
CA GLY A 96 14.91 -5.13 1.18
C GLY A 96 13.65 -4.25 1.27
N LEU A 97 13.66 -3.06 0.66
CA LEU A 97 12.52 -2.15 0.62
C LEU A 97 11.30 -2.69 -0.15
N SER A 98 11.51 -3.67 -1.03
CA SER A 98 10.48 -4.24 -1.89
C SER A 98 9.86 -5.54 -1.38
N ILE A 99 10.39 -6.15 -0.31
CA ILE A 99 10.00 -7.50 0.16
C ILE A 99 8.52 -7.60 0.55
N ILE A 100 7.91 -6.50 0.95
CA ILE A 100 6.48 -6.47 1.27
C ILE A 100 5.58 -6.71 0.06
N MET A 101 6.02 -6.38 -1.16
CA MET A 101 5.21 -6.54 -2.36
C MET A 101 4.78 -7.98 -2.59
N PRO A 102 5.68 -8.99 -2.63
CA PRO A 102 5.25 -10.37 -2.73
C PRO A 102 4.41 -10.81 -1.53
N ALA A 103 4.68 -10.33 -0.30
CA ALA A 103 3.86 -10.67 0.86
C ALA A 103 2.41 -10.15 0.72
N ALA A 104 2.26 -8.91 0.26
CA ALA A 104 0.97 -8.28 0.01
C ALA A 104 0.20 -8.99 -1.12
N VAL A 105 0.87 -9.34 -2.21
CA VAL A 105 0.25 -10.07 -3.33
C VAL A 105 -0.26 -11.45 -2.90
N VAL A 106 0.55 -12.21 -2.16
CA VAL A 106 0.16 -13.56 -1.71
C VAL A 106 -1.02 -13.49 -0.73
N GLU A 107 -1.01 -12.55 0.22
CA GLU A 107 -2.12 -12.42 1.16
C GLU A 107 -3.38 -11.84 0.52
N ALA A 108 -3.26 -10.91 -0.42
CA ALA A 108 -4.40 -10.45 -1.21
C ALA A 108 -5.04 -11.60 -1.99
N TRP A 109 -4.23 -12.49 -2.57
CA TRP A 109 -4.73 -13.67 -3.26
C TRP A 109 -5.40 -14.68 -2.32
N ARG A 110 -4.87 -14.86 -1.10
CA ARG A 110 -5.45 -15.73 -0.06
C ARG A 110 -6.75 -15.16 0.52
N ALA A 111 -6.82 -13.83 0.67
CA ALA A 111 -7.95 -13.12 1.22
C ALA A 111 -9.01 -12.75 0.17
N ARG A 112 -8.85 -13.21 -1.08
CA ARG A 112 -9.80 -12.90 -2.15
C ARG A 112 -11.23 -13.29 -1.74
N PRO A 113 -12.23 -12.42 -1.93
CA PRO A 113 -13.62 -12.80 -1.73
C PRO A 113 -13.98 -13.98 -2.64
N ALA A 114 -14.93 -14.82 -2.21
CA ALA A 114 -15.55 -15.76 -3.12
C ALA A 114 -16.24 -14.96 -4.24
N VAL A 115 -16.05 -15.39 -5.50
CA VAL A 115 -16.81 -14.84 -6.61
C VAL A 115 -18.25 -15.30 -6.43
N ASP A 116 -19.16 -14.37 -6.14
CA ASP A 116 -20.59 -14.66 -6.07
C ASP A 116 -21.16 -14.68 -7.50
N PRO A 117 -21.60 -15.84 -8.02
CA PRO A 117 -22.20 -15.93 -9.35
C PRO A 117 -23.55 -15.22 -9.43
N ASN A 118 -24.16 -14.86 -8.31
CA ASN A 118 -25.42 -14.12 -8.23
C ASN A 118 -25.21 -12.63 -7.88
N ALA A 119 -23.97 -12.15 -7.83
CA ALA A 119 -23.71 -10.74 -7.63
C ALA A 119 -24.49 -9.94 -8.71
N PRO A 120 -25.21 -8.87 -8.33
CA PRO A 120 -25.85 -8.00 -9.29
C PRO A 120 -24.78 -7.49 -10.26
N THR A 121 -24.86 -7.90 -11.51
CA THR A 121 -23.98 -7.45 -12.58
C THR A 121 -24.84 -6.75 -13.62
N LEU A 122 -24.43 -5.55 -13.99
CA LEU A 122 -25.03 -4.87 -15.13
C LEU A 122 -24.62 -5.61 -16.42
N PRO A 123 -25.49 -5.67 -17.44
CA PRO A 123 -25.11 -6.18 -18.76
C PRO A 123 -23.80 -5.53 -19.26
N PRO A 124 -22.96 -6.26 -20.02
CA PRO A 124 -21.67 -5.72 -20.50
C PRO A 124 -21.79 -4.43 -21.30
N ASP A 125 -22.93 -4.25 -21.97
CA ASP A 125 -23.20 -3.12 -22.85
C ASP A 125 -24.08 -2.04 -22.17
N ASP A 126 -24.25 -2.10 -20.85
CA ASP A 126 -25.06 -1.15 -20.09
C ASP A 126 -24.30 0.16 -19.88
N GLU A 127 -24.87 1.28 -20.36
CA GLU A 127 -24.33 2.64 -20.16
C GLU A 127 -24.19 3.01 -18.67
N ALA A 128 -24.90 2.31 -17.77
CA ALA A 128 -24.69 2.45 -16.32
C ALA A 128 -23.28 2.06 -15.86
N TRP A 129 -22.52 1.26 -16.62
CA TRP A 129 -21.09 1.03 -16.35
C TRP A 129 -20.26 2.31 -16.42
N GLU A 130 -20.61 3.24 -17.31
CA GLU A 130 -19.90 4.52 -17.42
C GLU A 130 -20.23 5.47 -16.26
N ARG A 131 -21.41 5.29 -15.64
CA ARG A 131 -21.87 6.07 -14.47
C ARG A 131 -21.51 5.42 -13.13
N TRP A 132 -21.02 4.19 -13.15
CA TRP A 132 -20.67 3.47 -11.94
C TRP A 132 -19.34 3.97 -11.40
N ASN A 133 -19.33 4.49 -10.16
CA ASN A 133 -18.10 4.90 -9.51
C ASN A 133 -17.46 3.69 -8.80
N PRO A 134 -16.37 3.11 -9.33
CA PRO A 134 -15.77 1.90 -8.76
C PRO A 134 -15.17 2.13 -7.37
N TRP A 135 -14.88 3.38 -7.01
CA TRP A 135 -14.31 3.74 -5.71
C TRP A 135 -15.36 3.84 -4.61
N LEU A 136 -16.57 4.27 -4.95
CA LEU A 136 -17.69 4.41 -4.02
C LEU A 136 -18.63 3.20 -4.05
N ALA A 137 -18.47 2.30 -5.02
CA ALA A 137 -19.34 1.16 -5.27
C ALA A 137 -20.83 1.56 -5.34
N ARG A 138 -21.10 2.69 -5.99
CA ARG A 138 -22.45 3.21 -6.29
C ARG A 138 -22.42 4.02 -7.57
N GLU A 139 -23.59 4.23 -8.17
CA GLU A 139 -23.75 5.19 -9.28
C GLU A 139 -23.39 6.60 -8.81
N GLU A 140 -22.71 7.34 -9.69
CA GLU A 140 -22.42 8.75 -9.46
C GLU A 140 -23.74 9.53 -9.50
N GLU A 141 -24.07 10.21 -8.39
CA GLU A 141 -25.21 11.13 -8.36
C GLU A 141 -24.90 12.27 -9.32
N PRO A 142 -25.83 12.66 -10.23
CA PRO A 142 -25.60 13.79 -11.12
C PRO A 142 -25.25 14.99 -10.26
N SER A 143 -24.07 15.58 -10.50
CA SER A 143 -23.63 16.71 -9.69
C SER A 143 -24.60 17.87 -9.90
N GLU A 144 -25.12 18.46 -8.82
CA GLU A 144 -26.01 19.64 -8.87
C GLU A 144 -25.41 20.79 -9.72
N ALA A 145 -24.09 20.83 -9.89
CA ALA A 145 -23.39 21.77 -10.74
C ALA A 145 -23.77 21.65 -12.24
N GLU A 146 -24.05 20.46 -12.76
CA GLU A 146 -24.45 20.29 -14.18
C GLU A 146 -25.88 20.80 -14.46
N ASP A 147 -26.74 20.83 -13.44
CA ASP A 147 -28.10 21.38 -13.57
C ASP A 147 -28.08 22.91 -13.54
N GLU A 148 -27.20 23.53 -12.73
CA GLU A 148 -27.04 24.98 -12.66
C GLU A 148 -26.50 25.57 -13.99
N TYR A 149 -25.60 24.87 -14.70
CA TYR A 149 -25.14 25.31 -16.02
C TYR A 149 -26.19 25.16 -17.13
N LYS A 150 -27.12 24.19 -17.01
CA LYS A 150 -28.21 24.02 -17.99
C LYS A 150 -29.35 25.03 -17.80
N GLU A 151 -29.60 25.49 -16.57
CA GLU A 151 -30.56 26.58 -16.31
C GLU A 151 -30.06 27.95 -16.75
N LEU A 152 -28.75 28.17 -16.80
CA LEU A 152 -28.16 29.45 -17.23
C LEU A 152 -28.09 29.63 -18.76
N ASP A 153 -28.20 28.53 -19.52
CA ASP A 153 -28.17 28.52 -20.99
C ASP A 153 -29.56 28.34 -21.64
N ALA A 154 -30.65 28.32 -20.86
CA ALA A 154 -32.05 28.23 -21.29
C ALA A 154 -32.77 29.58 -21.24
#